data_AF-A0A9D7VC01-F1
#
_entry.id   AF-A0A9D7VC01-F1
#
_cell.length_a   1.000
_cell.length_b   1.000
_cell.length_c   1.000
_cell.angle_alpha   90.00
_cell.angle_beta   90.00
_cell.angle_gamma   90.00
#
_symmetry.space_group_name_H-M   'P 1'
#
loop_
_entity.id
_entity.type
_entity.pdbx_description
1 polymer ?
#
loop_
_entity_poly.entity_id
_entity_poly.type
_entity_poly.pdbx_seq_one_letter_code
_entity_poly.pdbx_strand_id
1 'polypeptide(L)'
;MMNADGTNVQLISDVAGDATNAVFSPGDEVIAYQSDVDGDLDIYIYELSSGKTRLLTDNTIPDYAPTWYCESTTIVWTSDVTGDPNIFSVESLPIDAPALKVETEAAQLTTDPNADQYPQNAPAEENASRQRSLPSAEK
;
A
#
# COMPACT_ATOMS: atom_id res chain seq x y z
N MET A 1 2.41 -9.52 11.41
CA MET A 1 1.93 -10.81 10.89
C MET A 1 0.41 -10.79 10.84
N MET A 2 -0.11 -10.43 9.66
CA MET A 2 -1.53 -10.43 9.29
C MET A 2 -1.76 -11.63 8.36
N ASN A 3 -2.95 -12.22 8.39
CA ASN A 3 -3.31 -13.28 7.45
C ASN A 3 -3.94 -12.64 6.20
N ALA A 4 -3.80 -13.29 5.04
CA ALA A 4 -4.39 -12.84 3.77
C ALA A 4 -5.95 -12.76 3.75
N ASP A 5 -6.63 -13.15 4.83
CA ASP A 5 -8.09 -13.02 5.02
C ASP A 5 -8.50 -11.78 5.83
N GLY A 6 -7.55 -10.91 6.18
CA GLY A 6 -7.79 -9.72 7.00
C GLY A 6 -7.80 -9.97 8.52
N THR A 7 -7.54 -11.20 8.98
CA THR A 7 -7.43 -11.54 10.40
C THR A 7 -5.98 -11.48 10.91
N ASN A 8 -5.78 -11.58 12.24
CA ASN A 8 -4.50 -11.36 12.92
C ASN A 8 -3.91 -9.94 12.72
N VAL A 9 -4.56 -8.90 13.23
CA VAL A 9 -3.88 -7.61 13.40
C VAL A 9 -2.79 -7.74 14.48
N GLN A 10 -1.53 -7.82 14.07
CA GLN A 10 -0.40 -7.56 14.96
C GLN A 10 -0.02 -6.07 14.89
N LEU A 11 -0.07 -5.41 16.04
CA LEU A 11 0.40 -4.05 16.22
C LEU A 11 1.94 -4.00 16.09
N ILE A 12 2.46 -3.42 15.01
CA ILE A 12 3.88 -3.07 14.88
C ILE A 12 4.04 -1.67 15.46
N SER A 13 4.36 -1.60 16.75
CA SER A 13 4.24 -0.41 17.61
C SER A 13 5.48 0.50 17.64
N ASP A 14 6.33 0.43 16.61
CA ASP A 14 7.62 1.15 16.56
C ASP A 14 7.79 1.98 15.28
N VAL A 15 6.70 2.18 14.52
CA VAL A 15 6.66 3.13 13.41
C VAL A 15 6.44 4.54 13.99
N ALA A 16 7.42 5.42 13.86
CA ALA A 16 7.33 6.79 14.38
C ALA A 16 6.50 7.68 13.46
N GLY A 17 5.56 8.45 14.02
CA GLY A 17 4.60 9.29 13.29
C GLY A 17 3.17 8.71 13.33
N ASP A 18 2.19 9.44 12.80
CA ASP A 18 0.81 8.95 12.64
C ASP A 18 0.73 8.02 11.41
N ALA A 19 1.36 6.84 11.52
CA ALA A 19 1.40 5.83 10.47
C ALA A 19 -0.01 5.27 10.19
N THR A 20 -0.51 5.50 8.98
CA THR A 20 -1.86 5.12 8.54
C THR A 20 -1.84 4.35 7.22
N ASN A 21 -2.99 3.76 6.86
CA ASN A 21 -3.19 3.00 5.61
C ASN A 21 -2.10 1.93 5.32
N ALA A 22 -1.64 1.24 6.37
CA ALA A 22 -0.62 0.21 6.24
C ALA A 22 -1.13 -1.05 5.50
N VAL A 23 -0.34 -1.53 4.53
CA VAL A 23 -0.65 -2.67 3.66
C VAL A 23 0.57 -3.59 3.50
N PHE A 24 0.37 -4.89 3.72
CA PHE A 24 1.41 -5.92 3.50
C PHE A 24 1.56 -6.22 1.99
N SER A 25 2.79 -6.44 1.53
CA SER A 25 3.01 -6.99 0.19
C SER A 25 2.51 -8.44 0.11
N PRO A 26 2.10 -8.95 -1.06
CA PRO A 26 1.55 -10.32 -1.15
C PRO A 26 2.53 -11.45 -0.78
N GLY A 27 3.84 -11.17 -0.71
CA GLY A 27 4.85 -12.08 -0.18
C GLY A 27 5.02 -12.05 1.35
N ASP A 28 4.31 -11.16 2.07
CA ASP A 28 4.49 -10.88 3.50
C ASP A 28 5.93 -10.43 3.88
N GLU A 29 6.72 -9.89 2.94
CA GLU A 29 8.13 -9.51 3.17
C GLU A 29 8.30 -8.03 3.59
N VAL A 30 7.41 -7.16 3.10
CA VAL A 30 7.45 -5.71 3.32
C VAL A 30 6.05 -5.15 3.60
N ILE A 31 5.99 -4.00 4.27
CA ILE A 31 4.77 -3.23 4.50
C ILE A 31 4.95 -1.86 3.85
N ALA A 32 3.95 -1.36 3.13
CA ALA A 32 3.86 0.05 2.76
C ALA A 32 2.85 0.75 3.68
N TYR A 33 3.12 2.00 4.05
CA TYR A 33 2.23 2.84 4.85
C TYR A 33 2.46 4.31 4.48
N GLN A 34 1.54 5.20 4.88
CA GLN A 34 1.74 6.64 4.79
C GLN A 34 1.98 7.25 6.17
N SER A 35 2.79 8.30 6.27
CA SER A 35 3.04 9.04 7.50
C SER A 35 3.38 10.50 7.20
N ASP A 36 3.17 11.39 8.18
CA ASP A 36 3.41 12.83 8.10
C ASP A 36 4.54 13.32 9.03
N VAL A 37 5.54 12.46 9.28
CA VAL A 37 6.53 12.64 10.36
C VAL A 37 7.57 13.73 10.06
N ASP A 38 7.75 14.08 8.79
CA ASP A 38 8.63 15.12 8.23
C ASP A 38 7.90 16.44 7.94
N GLY A 39 6.58 16.42 7.70
CA GLY A 39 5.75 17.62 7.62
C GLY A 39 4.62 17.58 6.58
N ASP A 40 4.67 16.65 5.65
CA ASP A 40 3.61 16.32 4.70
C ASP A 40 3.49 14.80 4.52
N LEU A 41 2.42 14.33 3.86
CA LEU A 41 2.15 12.90 3.75
C LEU A 41 3.06 12.26 2.71
N ASP A 42 3.95 11.37 3.16
CA ASP A 42 4.82 10.57 2.30
C ASP A 42 4.53 9.06 2.46
N ILE A 43 4.89 8.28 1.43
CA ILE A 43 4.87 6.82 1.45
C ILE A 43 6.18 6.28 2.00
N TYR A 44 6.06 5.29 2.87
CA TYR A 44 7.15 4.59 3.53
C TYR A 44 7.06 3.09 3.28
N ILE A 45 8.20 2.43 3.12
CA ILE A 45 8.32 0.97 3.00
C ILE A 45 9.10 0.43 4.21
N TYR A 46 8.58 -0.59 4.87
CA TYR A 46 9.21 -1.27 6.01
C TYR A 46 9.49 -2.75 5.68
N GLU A 47 10.74 -3.18 5.79
CA GLU A 47 11.15 -4.56 5.53
C GLU A 47 11.14 -5.41 6.81
N LEU A 48 10.32 -6.47 6.84
CA LEU A 48 10.13 -7.26 8.06
C LEU A 48 11.38 -8.02 8.50
N SER A 49 12.23 -8.42 7.55
CA SER A 49 13.39 -9.28 7.79
C SER A 49 14.57 -8.53 8.44
N SER A 50 14.75 -7.26 8.10
CA SER A 50 15.83 -6.41 8.61
C SER A 50 15.36 -5.37 9.64
N GLY A 51 14.07 -5.07 9.69
CA GLY A 51 13.51 -3.96 10.49
C GLY A 51 13.87 -2.58 9.93
N LYS A 52 14.29 -2.48 8.67
CA LYS A 52 14.61 -1.21 8.02
C LYS A 52 13.36 -0.52 7.47
N THR A 53 13.38 0.80 7.52
CA THR A 53 12.41 1.69 6.88
C THR A 53 13.08 2.47 5.76
N ARG A 54 12.42 2.55 4.61
CA ARG A 54 12.74 3.43 3.48
C ARG A 54 11.66 4.50 3.37
N LEU A 55 12.06 5.77 3.32
CA LEU A 55 11.25 6.85 2.78
C LEU A 55 11.18 6.64 1.26
N LEU A 56 9.99 6.40 0.70
CA LEU A 56 9.82 6.08 -0.72
C LEU A 56 9.64 7.34 -1.56
N THR A 57 8.76 8.23 -1.13
CA THR A 57 8.53 9.56 -1.69
C THR A 57 9.19 10.59 -0.75
N ASP A 58 9.76 11.66 -1.28
CA ASP A 58 10.36 12.76 -0.50
C ASP A 58 10.11 14.04 -1.29
N ASN A 59 9.03 14.75 -0.96
CA ASN A 59 8.68 15.99 -1.65
C ASN A 59 8.01 17.03 -0.73
N THR A 60 6.94 17.69 -1.18
CA THR A 60 6.20 18.70 -0.37
C THR A 60 4.69 18.65 -0.66
N ILE A 61 4.23 17.58 -1.31
CA ILE A 61 2.90 17.39 -1.87
C ILE A 61 2.40 16.02 -1.42
N PRO A 62 1.16 15.89 -0.90
CA PRO A 62 0.69 14.64 -0.33
C PRO A 62 0.73 13.44 -1.29
N ASP A 63 1.42 12.39 -0.85
CA ASP A 63 1.39 11.03 -1.37
C ASP A 63 0.67 10.10 -0.37
N TYR A 64 -0.37 9.39 -0.81
CA TYR A 64 -1.27 8.68 0.10
C TYR A 64 -1.95 7.44 -0.50
N ALA A 65 -2.63 6.68 0.36
CA ALA A 65 -3.36 5.45 0.04
C ALA A 65 -2.53 4.40 -0.74
N PRO A 66 -1.39 3.93 -0.18
CA PRO A 66 -0.56 2.93 -0.84
C PRO A 66 -1.27 1.57 -0.96
N THR A 67 -1.02 0.85 -2.06
CA THR A 67 -1.46 -0.52 -2.32
C THR A 67 -0.47 -1.25 -3.22
N TRP A 68 -0.46 -2.58 -3.18
CA TRP A 68 0.49 -3.41 -3.93
C TRP A 68 -0.07 -3.89 -5.26
N TYR A 69 0.74 -3.88 -6.32
CA TYR A 69 0.35 -4.37 -7.64
C TYR A 69 0.59 -5.89 -7.77
N CYS A 70 -0.48 -6.68 -7.59
CA CYS A 70 -0.47 -8.14 -7.78
C CYS A 70 0.69 -8.82 -7.01
N GLU A 71 1.15 -10.00 -7.47
CA GLU A 71 2.26 -10.79 -6.89
C GLU A 71 3.64 -10.14 -7.11
N SER A 72 3.80 -8.83 -6.88
CA SER A 72 5.04 -8.09 -7.13
C SER A 72 5.41 -7.11 -6.02
N THR A 73 6.62 -6.56 -6.10
CA THR A 73 7.13 -5.48 -5.25
C THR A 73 6.88 -4.09 -5.82
N THR A 74 6.10 -3.98 -6.91
CA THR A 74 5.57 -2.70 -7.38
C THR A 74 4.52 -2.19 -6.39
N ILE A 75 4.74 -0.99 -5.86
CA ILE A 75 3.79 -0.24 -5.04
C ILE A 75 3.07 0.79 -5.92
N VAL A 76 1.81 1.05 -5.59
CA VAL A 76 0.90 1.99 -6.26
C VAL A 76 0.32 2.94 -5.20
N TRP A 77 0.22 4.23 -5.50
CA TRP A 77 -0.31 5.24 -4.57
C TRP A 77 -1.00 6.39 -5.32
N THR A 78 -1.69 7.27 -4.60
CA THR A 78 -2.22 8.54 -5.12
C THR A 78 -1.27 9.67 -4.76
N SER A 79 -0.99 10.57 -5.71
CA SER A 79 -0.17 11.77 -5.52
C SER A 79 -0.85 13.00 -6.12
N ASP A 80 -0.77 14.13 -5.44
CA ASP A 80 -1.26 15.43 -5.92
C ASP A 80 -0.17 16.21 -6.72
N VAL A 81 0.99 15.61 -7.00
CA VAL A 81 2.19 16.30 -7.53
C VAL A 81 1.99 17.01 -8.88
N THR A 82 0.99 16.63 -9.67
CA THR A 82 0.63 17.30 -10.95
C THR A 82 -0.33 18.48 -10.77
N GLY A 83 -0.79 18.76 -9.55
CA GLY A 83 -1.81 19.76 -9.20
C GLY A 83 -3.21 19.19 -9.06
N ASP A 84 -3.37 17.89 -9.28
CA ASP A 84 -4.59 17.09 -9.21
C ASP A 84 -4.25 15.65 -8.80
N PRO A 85 -5.13 14.93 -8.08
CA PRO A 85 -4.86 13.56 -7.64
C PRO A 85 -4.72 12.61 -8.83
N ASN A 86 -3.55 11.98 -8.97
CA ASN A 86 -3.27 10.98 -10.00
C ASN A 86 -2.62 9.72 -9.39
N ILE A 87 -2.71 8.59 -10.08
CA ILE A 87 -2.13 7.32 -9.60
C ILE A 87 -0.71 7.14 -10.13
N PHE A 88 0.21 6.80 -9.23
CA PHE A 88 1.62 6.56 -9.51
C PHE A 88 2.04 5.15 -9.10
N SER A 89 3.12 4.66 -9.68
CA SER A 89 3.69 3.34 -9.37
C SER A 89 5.21 3.29 -9.51
N VAL A 90 5.85 2.43 -8.72
CA VAL A 90 7.31 2.18 -8.77
C VAL A 90 7.65 0.84 -8.10
N GLU A 91 8.83 0.29 -8.38
CA GLU A 91 9.39 -0.79 -7.57
C GLU A 91 9.83 -0.26 -6.20
N SER A 92 9.28 -0.85 -5.14
CA SER A 92 9.53 -0.45 -3.74
C SER A 92 10.93 -0.83 -3.22
N LEU A 93 11.61 -1.74 -3.90
CA LEU A 93 12.90 -2.33 -3.49
C LEU A 93 14.08 -1.87 -4.38
N PRO A 94 15.33 -1.91 -3.88
CA PRO A 94 15.75 -2.40 -2.56
C PRO A 94 15.43 -1.42 -1.41
N ILE A 95 15.37 -1.94 -0.18
CA ILE A 95 15.06 -1.14 1.02
C ILE A 95 16.11 -0.04 1.32
N ASP A 96 17.35 -0.20 0.83
CA ASP A 96 18.43 0.79 1.00
C ASP A 96 18.51 1.83 -0.15
N ALA A 97 17.55 1.84 -1.08
CA ALA A 97 17.49 2.86 -2.14
C ALA A 97 17.05 4.23 -1.58
N PRO A 98 17.52 5.35 -2.18
CA PRO A 98 17.08 6.69 -1.77
C PRO A 98 15.57 6.89 -1.99
N ALA A 99 15.01 7.93 -1.37
CA ALA A 99 13.69 8.41 -1.71
C ALA A 99 13.64 8.93 -3.16
N LEU A 100 12.45 8.86 -3.75
CA LEU A 100 12.18 9.14 -5.16
C LEU A 100 11.57 10.52 -5.32
N LYS A 101 11.97 11.22 -6.39
CA LYS A 101 11.23 12.38 -6.89
C LYS A 101 10.05 11.93 -7.73
N VAL A 102 8.86 11.90 -7.15
CA VAL A 102 7.62 11.39 -7.78
C VAL A 102 7.42 11.97 -9.18
N GLU A 103 7.68 13.27 -9.35
CA GLU A 103 7.47 14.00 -10.60
C GLU A 103 8.45 13.65 -11.74
N THR A 104 9.53 12.90 -11.47
CA THR A 104 10.51 12.47 -12.48
C THR A 104 10.91 11.00 -12.45
N GLU A 105 10.67 10.28 -11.35
CA GLU A 105 11.14 8.90 -11.13
C GLU A 105 10.00 7.88 -11.01
N ALA A 106 8.79 8.31 -10.66
CA ALA A 106 7.63 7.41 -10.57
C ALA A 106 6.88 7.33 -11.92
N ALA A 107 6.25 6.17 -12.18
CA ALA A 107 5.43 5.97 -13.36
C ALA A 107 3.98 6.40 -13.08
N GLN A 108 3.58 7.56 -13.62
CA GLN A 108 2.20 8.02 -13.63
C GLN A 108 1.32 7.10 -14.49
N LEU A 109 0.29 6.53 -13.91
CA LEU A 109 -0.63 5.58 -14.54
C LEU A 109 -1.90 6.23 -15.10
N THR A 110 -2.31 7.37 -14.54
CA THR A 110 -3.51 8.13 -14.95
C THR A 110 -3.22 9.61 -15.11
N THR A 111 -4.01 10.30 -15.95
CA THR A 111 -3.76 11.70 -16.37
C THR A 111 -5.07 12.47 -16.62
N ASP A 112 -6.21 12.04 -16.04
CA ASP A 112 -7.51 12.70 -16.21
C ASP A 112 -7.99 13.31 -14.88
N PRO A 113 -8.18 14.64 -14.80
CA PRO A 113 -8.46 15.35 -13.54
C PRO A 113 -9.84 15.05 -12.93
N ASN A 114 -10.67 14.19 -13.54
CA ASN A 114 -12.02 13.88 -13.06
C ASN A 114 -12.13 12.50 -12.37
N ALA A 115 -11.08 11.69 -12.39
CA ALA A 115 -11.13 10.34 -11.87
C ALA A 115 -9.75 9.84 -11.43
N ASP A 116 -9.39 10.09 -10.16
CA ASP A 116 -8.77 9.08 -9.30
C ASP A 116 -8.69 9.54 -7.84
N GLN A 117 -9.54 8.95 -6.99
CA GLN A 117 -9.30 8.89 -5.56
C GLN A 117 -9.42 7.44 -5.13
N TYR A 118 -8.42 6.96 -4.38
CA TYR A 118 -8.30 5.58 -3.90
C TYR A 118 -8.12 4.55 -5.02
N PRO A 119 -6.90 4.01 -5.25
CA PRO A 119 -6.71 2.82 -6.07
C PRO A 119 -7.35 1.61 -5.36
N GLN A 120 -8.65 1.39 -5.60
CA GLN A 120 -9.36 0.24 -5.06
C GLN A 120 -9.10 -0.98 -5.93
N ASN A 121 -8.60 -2.05 -5.31
CA ASN A 121 -8.62 -3.38 -5.92
C ASN A 121 -10.08 -3.75 -6.25
N ALA A 122 -10.42 -3.89 -7.53
CA ALA A 122 -11.69 -4.46 -7.93
C ALA A 122 -11.65 -5.98 -7.71
N PRO A 123 -12.47 -6.55 -6.78
CA PRO A 123 -12.48 -7.98 -6.56
C PRO A 123 -13.34 -8.69 -7.60
N ALA A 124 -12.94 -9.88 -8.01
CA ALA A 124 -13.76 -10.80 -8.81
C ALA A 124 -13.93 -12.16 -8.14
N GLU A 125 -14.19 -12.18 -6.81
CA GLU A 125 -14.87 -13.31 -6.18
C GLU A 125 -16.35 -13.01 -5.97
N GLU A 126 -17.14 -13.32 -7.00
CA GLU A 126 -18.57 -13.61 -6.85
C GLU A 126 -18.73 -14.93 -6.07
N ASN A 127 -18.45 -14.91 -4.76
CA ASN A 127 -18.69 -16.05 -3.86
C ASN A 127 -20.05 -15.95 -3.14
N ALA A 128 -21.04 -15.33 -3.80
CA ALA A 128 -22.45 -15.34 -3.42
C ALA A 128 -23.15 -16.70 -3.71
N SER A 129 -22.46 -17.82 -3.49
CA SER A 129 -23.01 -19.18 -3.63
C SER A 129 -22.34 -20.25 -2.76
N ARG A 130 -22.04 -19.93 -1.50
CA ARG A 130 -22.10 -20.94 -0.42
C ARG A 130 -23.33 -20.72 0.44
N GLN A 131 -24.49 -21.11 -0.10
CA GLN A 131 -25.67 -21.31 0.72
C GLN A 131 -25.36 -22.30 1.85
N ARG A 132 -25.83 -21.97 3.05
CA ARG A 132 -25.73 -22.85 4.22
C ARG A 132 -26.39 -24.20 3.93
N SER A 133 -25.66 -25.29 4.14
CA SER A 133 -26.23 -26.48 4.77
C SER A 133 -25.18 -27.29 5.53
N LEU A 134 -25.22 -27.14 6.86
CA LEU A 134 -24.90 -28.16 7.86
C LEU A 134 -26.07 -28.14 8.87
N PRO A 135 -26.36 -29.21 9.64
CA PRO A 135 -25.66 -30.48 9.82
C PRO A 135 -26.54 -31.68 9.29
N SER A 136 -26.48 -32.96 9.69
CA SER A 136 -25.79 -33.65 10.80
C SER A 136 -25.69 -35.18 10.61
N ALA A 137 -24.71 -35.77 11.31
CA ALA A 137 -24.69 -37.10 11.95
C ALA A 137 -24.76 -38.41 11.11
N GLU A 138 -24.00 -39.39 11.59
CA GLU A 138 -23.91 -40.79 11.13
C GLU A 138 -25.19 -41.60 11.40
N LYS A 139 -25.45 -42.60 10.54
CA LYS A 139 -25.52 -44.00 10.98
C LYS A 139 -25.30 -45.01 9.85
#